data_AF-A0A7K5YBJ2-F1
#
_entry.id   AF-A0A7K5YBJ2-F1
#
_cell.length_a   1.000
_cell.length_b   1.000
_cell.length_c   1.000
_cell.angle_alpha   90.00
_cell.angle_beta   90.00
_cell.angle_gamma   90.00
#
_symmetry.space_group_name_H-M   'P 1'
#
loop_
_entity.id
_entity.type
_entity.pdbx_description
1 polymer ?
#
loop_
_entity_poly.entity_id
_entity_poly.type
_entity_poly.pdbx_seq_one_letter_code
_entity_poly.pdbx_strand_id
1 'polypeptide(L)'
;CHYRAVIFDAGGVLLPSPYKTAADWEAQNYVPAGTIQQAILSGGEDSPSRKYTRGELSTVEFLQELGQQCFEIANVCVPVESFLLDLIRKEMIKQLPIMAEAVQCIRAEGLKTALLSNSFCLLRGESFLPLDREHFDVMVESSREGMHKPDPRIYKLCVERLGVQPQESILVDSSSQSLEAAAQLGIQTVKVDDPEVALKELETFLGFPLQGFVPYTRSVRPSMEIPKDRLQKYLENVLGDHATGPLVLRQFGHGQSTRTYYVKFGDHLLVLKKEPSDSPQPSGPTVGREYRVLKALAAAGVPVPAVLALCEDTSTLGTPFYLMEHRAGRVYSDVSLPALPPSQRRAVYAAMSQVLCKIHSVDLRAAKLEDLGEHGNYIQQQVETWTEHYKAAETRVIPAMERLMEWLPLHFPESQKTTMVHGDFRMDNLVFHPDRPEVLAVLGWKRSTLGDPISDLANNCMVYFLPPHFNALRGLGKRDLGQLGVPTAEEYSHMYCTHMGVEHPENWNFYMAFAFFRLAAMLQGLYKRSLAGEEPSRAGESSPEDAEFVADLAWDFAIKEGFRVFDSLPTTKPLARRYSTWAR
;
A
#
# COMPACT_ATOMS: atom_id res chain seq x y z
N CYS A 1 -13.77 -14.62 -14.05
CA CYS A 1 -12.55 -15.46 -14.16
C CYS A 1 -12.62 -16.54 -13.07
N HIS A 2 -12.47 -17.82 -13.41
CA HIS A 2 -12.43 -18.92 -12.43
C HIS A 2 -11.01 -19.19 -11.90
N TYR A 3 -9.99 -18.66 -12.59
CA TYR A 3 -8.60 -18.72 -12.14
C TYR A 3 -8.36 -17.77 -10.96
N ARG A 4 -7.51 -18.22 -10.04
CA ARG A 4 -7.13 -17.50 -8.81
C ARG A 4 -5.63 -17.21 -8.76
N ALA A 5 -4.82 -17.88 -9.58
CA ALA A 5 -3.38 -17.66 -9.64
C ALA A 5 -2.78 -17.82 -11.03
N VAL A 6 -1.68 -17.12 -11.29
CA VAL A 6 -0.82 -17.32 -12.47
C VAL A 6 0.61 -17.59 -12.00
N ILE A 7 1.20 -18.67 -12.51
CA ILE A 7 2.55 -19.15 -12.22
C ILE A 7 3.41 -18.83 -13.44
N PHE A 8 4.50 -18.10 -13.23
CA PHE A 8 5.44 -17.71 -14.27
C PHE A 8 6.73 -18.49 -14.14
N ASP A 9 7.26 -18.97 -15.27
CA ASP A 9 8.66 -19.29 -15.36
C ASP A 9 9.52 -18.02 -15.40
N ALA A 10 10.80 -18.15 -15.03
CA ALA A 10 11.75 -17.07 -15.17
C ALA A 10 12.32 -16.98 -16.60
N GLY A 11 12.85 -18.08 -17.13
CA GLY A 11 13.68 -18.10 -18.35
C GLY A 11 12.87 -18.15 -19.65
N GLY A 12 13.01 -17.14 -20.50
CA GLY A 12 12.23 -17.03 -21.74
C GLY A 12 10.79 -16.56 -21.51
N VAL A 13 10.42 -16.20 -20.28
CA VAL A 13 9.10 -15.64 -19.94
C VAL A 13 9.25 -14.26 -19.29
N LEU A 14 9.82 -14.18 -18.08
CA LEU A 14 10.06 -12.91 -17.40
C LEU A 14 11.44 -12.34 -17.71
N LEU A 15 12.38 -13.22 -18.03
CA LEU A 15 13.75 -12.92 -18.39
C LEU A 15 14.02 -13.43 -19.80
N PRO A 16 15.01 -12.88 -20.51
CA PRO A 16 15.45 -13.44 -21.78
C PRO A 16 15.86 -14.92 -21.65
N SER A 17 15.77 -15.66 -22.75
CA SER A 17 16.23 -17.04 -22.79
C SER A 17 17.76 -17.11 -22.74
N PRO A 18 18.36 -17.89 -21.82
CA PRO A 18 19.82 -17.98 -21.66
C PRO A 18 20.54 -18.56 -22.89
N TYR A 19 19.81 -19.22 -23.80
CA TYR A 19 20.36 -19.81 -25.01
C TYR A 19 20.75 -18.76 -26.06
N LYS A 20 20.09 -17.59 -26.06
CA LYS A 20 20.47 -16.48 -26.94
C LYS A 20 21.77 -15.83 -26.46
N THR A 21 21.84 -15.54 -25.16
CA THR A 21 23.02 -15.55 -24.27
C THR A 21 24.21 -16.30 -24.83
N ALA A 22 24.07 -17.61 -24.73
CA ALA A 22 25.08 -18.58 -25.09
C ALA A 22 25.55 -18.40 -26.54
N ALA A 23 24.63 -18.28 -27.51
CA ALA A 23 25.01 -18.14 -28.92
C ALA A 23 25.81 -16.85 -29.21
N ASP A 24 25.38 -15.71 -28.66
CA ASP A 24 26.09 -14.43 -28.84
C ASP A 24 27.47 -14.47 -28.15
N TRP A 25 27.56 -15.11 -26.98
CA TRP A 25 28.81 -15.27 -26.25
C TRP A 25 29.78 -16.22 -26.96
N GLU A 26 29.29 -17.35 -27.49
CA GLU A 26 30.08 -18.30 -28.27
C GLU A 26 30.73 -17.61 -29.48
N ALA A 27 29.96 -16.81 -30.22
CA ALA A 27 30.45 -16.03 -31.35
C ALA A 27 31.54 -15.03 -30.95
N GLN A 28 31.39 -14.36 -29.80
CA GLN A 28 32.37 -13.38 -29.28
C GLN A 28 33.68 -14.05 -28.81
N ASN A 29 33.61 -15.30 -28.35
CA ASN A 29 34.73 -16.02 -27.74
C ASN A 29 35.32 -17.11 -28.66
N TYR A 30 34.93 -17.14 -29.93
CA TYR A 30 35.39 -18.13 -30.92
C TYR A 30 35.13 -19.59 -30.52
N VAL A 31 34.03 -19.82 -29.80
CA VAL A 31 33.56 -21.16 -29.44
C VAL A 31 32.60 -21.66 -30.54
N PRO A 32 32.66 -22.93 -30.96
CA PRO A 32 31.72 -23.48 -31.93
C PRO A 32 30.27 -23.27 -31.51
N ALA A 33 29.41 -22.85 -32.44
CA ALA A 33 28.03 -22.53 -32.16
C ALA A 33 27.26 -23.74 -31.60
N GLY A 34 26.48 -23.52 -30.54
CA GLY A 34 25.66 -24.53 -29.87
C GLY A 34 26.40 -25.36 -28.82
N THR A 35 27.69 -25.13 -28.59
CA THR A 35 28.50 -25.88 -27.61
C THR A 35 27.92 -25.81 -26.20
N ILE A 36 27.62 -24.61 -25.71
CA ILE A 36 27.09 -24.36 -24.37
C ILE A 36 25.69 -24.97 -24.24
N GLN A 37 24.82 -24.77 -25.23
CA GLN A 37 23.48 -25.35 -25.22
C GLN A 37 23.54 -26.87 -25.20
N GLN A 38 24.40 -27.47 -26.03
CA GLN A 38 24.59 -28.90 -26.07
C GLN A 38 25.17 -29.44 -24.77
N ALA A 39 26.16 -28.76 -24.16
CA ALA A 39 26.71 -29.14 -22.86
C ALA A 39 25.64 -29.10 -21.76
N ILE A 40 24.83 -28.03 -21.73
CA ILE A 40 23.75 -27.89 -20.75
C ILE A 40 22.71 -29.01 -20.86
N LEU A 41 22.38 -29.44 -22.08
CA LEU A 41 21.39 -30.48 -22.35
C LEU A 41 21.95 -31.92 -22.28
N SER A 42 23.27 -32.08 -22.38
CA SER A 42 23.93 -33.39 -22.42
C SER A 42 23.98 -34.04 -21.04
N GLY A 43 23.61 -35.32 -20.96
CA GLY A 43 23.61 -36.10 -19.71
C GLY A 43 22.24 -36.30 -19.06
N GLY A 44 21.15 -35.80 -19.64
CA GLY A 44 19.79 -36.05 -19.15
C GLY A 44 19.60 -35.57 -17.70
N GLU A 45 19.05 -36.42 -16.83
CA GLU A 45 18.85 -36.13 -15.39
C GLU A 45 20.14 -35.87 -14.62
N ASP A 46 21.27 -36.44 -15.09
CA ASP A 46 22.58 -36.34 -14.45
C ASP A 46 23.47 -35.24 -15.08
N SER A 47 22.91 -34.42 -15.96
CA SER A 47 23.61 -33.28 -16.54
C SER A 47 24.10 -32.33 -15.45
N PRO A 48 25.31 -31.73 -15.58
CA PRO A 48 25.86 -30.80 -14.60
C PRO A 48 24.91 -29.64 -14.31
N SER A 49 24.18 -29.17 -15.32
CA SER A 49 23.20 -28.09 -15.20
C SER A 49 22.00 -28.48 -14.33
N ARG A 50 21.50 -29.71 -14.43
CA ARG A 50 20.39 -30.18 -13.57
C ARG A 50 20.85 -30.42 -12.15
N LYS A 51 22.02 -31.01 -11.94
CA LYS A 51 22.62 -31.16 -10.61
C LYS A 51 22.83 -29.79 -9.95
N TYR A 52 23.35 -28.82 -10.70
CA TYR A 52 23.56 -27.46 -10.21
C TYR A 52 22.23 -26.75 -9.87
N THR A 53 21.21 -26.85 -10.72
CA THR A 53 19.89 -26.26 -10.45
C THR A 53 19.09 -27.00 -9.38
N ARG A 54 19.44 -28.25 -9.01
CA ARG A 54 18.92 -28.94 -7.82
C ARG A 54 19.71 -28.64 -6.54
N GLY A 55 20.81 -27.86 -6.63
CA GLY A 55 21.67 -27.55 -5.49
C GLY A 55 22.62 -28.69 -5.09
N GLU A 56 22.82 -29.68 -5.97
CA GLU A 56 23.71 -30.83 -5.73
C GLU A 56 25.18 -30.52 -6.02
N LEU A 57 25.47 -29.48 -6.82
CA LEU A 57 26.82 -28.99 -7.12
C LEU A 57 27.02 -27.58 -6.57
N SER A 58 28.23 -27.28 -6.10
CA SER A 58 28.68 -25.90 -5.89
C SER A 58 28.94 -25.21 -7.24
N THR A 59 28.98 -23.87 -7.26
CA THR A 59 29.31 -23.11 -8.47
C THR A 59 30.67 -23.51 -9.05
N VAL A 60 31.65 -23.84 -8.20
CA VAL A 60 33.00 -24.23 -8.64
C VAL A 60 32.97 -25.61 -9.32
N GLU A 61 32.29 -26.58 -8.70
CA GLU A 61 32.14 -27.93 -9.26
C GLU A 61 31.36 -27.90 -10.58
N PHE A 62 30.28 -27.11 -10.63
CA PHE A 62 29.51 -26.92 -11.86
C PHE A 62 30.37 -26.35 -13.00
N LEU A 63 31.17 -25.31 -12.73
CA LEU A 63 32.02 -24.71 -13.75
C LEU A 63 33.11 -25.68 -14.24
N GLN A 64 33.64 -26.53 -13.36
CA GLN A 64 34.58 -27.58 -13.76
C GLN A 64 33.90 -28.63 -14.67
N GLU A 65 32.75 -29.17 -14.25
CA GLU A 65 32.03 -30.18 -15.01
C GLU A 65 31.52 -29.64 -16.35
N LEU A 66 30.98 -28.41 -16.38
CA LEU A 66 30.51 -27.76 -17.60
C LEU A 66 31.68 -27.48 -18.56
N GLY A 67 32.81 -27.01 -18.04
CA GLY A 67 34.02 -26.76 -18.84
C GLY A 67 34.55 -28.04 -19.49
N GLN A 68 34.55 -29.14 -18.75
CA GLN A 68 34.94 -30.46 -19.26
C GLN A 68 34.00 -30.93 -20.38
N GLN A 69 32.68 -30.82 -20.20
CA GLN A 69 31.72 -31.18 -21.24
C GLN A 69 31.83 -30.31 -22.49
N CYS A 70 32.02 -29.00 -22.31
CA CYS A 70 32.22 -28.09 -23.43
C CYS A 70 33.50 -28.45 -24.20
N PHE A 71 34.57 -28.84 -23.50
CA PHE A 71 35.80 -29.32 -24.13
C PHE A 71 35.58 -30.61 -24.92
N GLU A 72 34.81 -31.56 -24.40
CA GLU A 72 34.48 -32.81 -25.10
C GLU A 72 33.64 -32.57 -26.37
N ILE A 73 32.74 -31.58 -26.36
CA ILE A 73 31.88 -31.23 -27.50
C ILE A 73 32.65 -30.45 -28.56
N ALA A 74 33.40 -29.43 -28.16
CA ALA A 74 33.99 -28.45 -29.07
C ALA A 74 35.47 -28.70 -29.38
N ASN A 75 36.11 -29.60 -28.64
CA ASN A 75 37.55 -29.89 -28.67
C ASN A 75 38.43 -28.63 -28.47
N VAL A 76 37.90 -27.64 -27.75
CA VAL A 76 38.59 -26.39 -27.36
C VAL A 76 38.27 -26.06 -25.91
N CYS A 77 39.21 -25.43 -25.20
CA CYS A 77 38.98 -25.00 -23.83
C CYS A 77 37.99 -23.83 -23.84
N VAL A 78 36.83 -24.01 -23.20
CA VAL A 78 35.78 -22.99 -23.14
C VAL A 78 35.85 -22.25 -21.79
N PRO A 79 36.02 -20.91 -21.77
CA PRO A 79 36.08 -20.12 -20.54
C PRO A 79 34.69 -19.93 -19.91
N VAL A 80 34.12 -21.02 -19.38
CA VAL A 80 32.76 -21.07 -18.82
C VAL A 80 32.53 -20.11 -17.64
N GLU A 81 33.58 -19.74 -16.90
CA GLU A 81 33.51 -18.71 -15.85
C GLU A 81 33.12 -17.34 -16.43
N SER A 82 33.71 -16.97 -17.57
CA SER A 82 33.41 -15.72 -18.26
C SER A 82 32.00 -15.74 -18.86
N PHE A 83 31.54 -16.89 -19.33
CA PHE A 83 30.15 -17.07 -19.77
C PHE A 83 29.17 -16.84 -18.61
N LEU A 84 29.39 -17.49 -17.46
CA LEU A 84 28.52 -17.33 -16.31
C LEU A 84 28.49 -15.88 -15.82
N LEU A 85 29.63 -15.19 -15.79
CA LEU A 85 29.70 -13.76 -15.43
C LEU A 85 28.95 -12.87 -16.43
N ASP A 86 29.05 -13.14 -17.72
CA ASP A 86 28.33 -12.39 -18.76
C ASP A 86 26.83 -12.66 -18.72
N LEU A 87 26.41 -13.90 -18.47
CA LEU A 87 25.00 -14.25 -18.27
C LEU A 87 24.42 -13.49 -17.07
N ILE A 88 25.17 -13.41 -15.96
CA ILE A 88 24.80 -12.64 -14.76
C ILE A 88 24.76 -11.14 -15.04
N ARG A 89 25.74 -10.60 -15.78
CA ARG A 89 25.90 -9.14 -16.00
C ARG A 89 25.07 -8.55 -17.14
N LYS A 90 24.93 -9.26 -18.27
CA LYS A 90 24.39 -8.69 -19.52
C LYS A 90 22.93 -9.03 -19.75
N GLU A 91 22.50 -10.25 -19.45
CA GLU A 91 21.23 -10.76 -19.93
C GLU A 91 20.11 -10.71 -18.88
N MET A 92 20.43 -11.01 -17.61
CA MET A 92 19.39 -11.13 -16.59
C MET A 92 18.97 -9.81 -15.95
N ILE A 93 19.70 -8.70 -16.14
CA ILE A 93 19.32 -7.40 -15.53
C ILE A 93 18.02 -6.83 -16.12
N LYS A 94 17.63 -7.22 -17.35
CA LYS A 94 16.47 -6.64 -18.04
C LYS A 94 15.33 -7.64 -18.13
N GLN A 95 14.38 -7.49 -17.21
CA GLN A 95 13.07 -8.14 -17.33
C GLN A 95 12.44 -7.81 -18.68
N LEU A 96 11.70 -8.76 -19.26
CA LEU A 96 10.86 -8.52 -20.43
C LEU A 96 9.71 -7.57 -20.02
N PRO A 97 9.71 -6.29 -20.46
CA PRO A 97 8.83 -5.27 -19.87
C PRO A 97 7.35 -5.63 -19.97
N ILE A 98 6.95 -6.22 -21.10
CA ILE A 98 5.57 -6.61 -21.38
C ILE A 98 5.07 -7.72 -20.43
N MET A 99 5.94 -8.65 -20.04
CA MET A 99 5.61 -9.73 -19.11
C MET A 99 5.65 -9.26 -17.66
N ALA A 100 6.59 -8.37 -17.33
CA ALA A 100 6.62 -7.72 -16.02
C ALA A 100 5.35 -6.88 -15.77
N GLU A 101 4.89 -6.12 -16.78
CA GLU A 101 3.63 -5.38 -16.73
C GLU A 101 2.43 -6.31 -16.58
N ALA A 102 2.41 -7.45 -17.28
CA ALA A 102 1.35 -8.44 -17.15
C ALA A 102 1.22 -9.00 -15.73
N VAL A 103 2.35 -9.30 -15.06
CA VAL A 103 2.36 -9.70 -13.64
C VAL A 103 1.69 -8.61 -12.78
N GLN A 104 2.01 -7.35 -13.02
CA GLN A 104 1.42 -6.22 -12.29
C GLN A 104 -0.10 -6.09 -12.55
N CYS A 105 -0.55 -6.24 -13.79
CA CYS A 105 -1.98 -6.27 -14.15
C CYS A 105 -2.73 -7.40 -13.43
N ILE A 106 -2.18 -8.62 -13.43
CA ILE A 106 -2.79 -9.80 -12.77
C ILE A 106 -2.96 -9.55 -11.26
N ARG A 107 -1.92 -9.01 -10.61
CA ARG A 107 -1.97 -8.66 -9.19
C ARG A 107 -3.00 -7.57 -8.91
N ALA A 108 -3.08 -6.54 -9.76
CA ALA A 108 -4.06 -5.47 -9.65
C ALA A 108 -5.50 -6.00 -9.66
N GLU A 109 -5.79 -7.03 -10.45
CA GLU A 109 -7.11 -7.67 -10.47
C GLU A 109 -7.38 -8.57 -9.25
N GLY A 110 -6.37 -8.80 -8.42
CA GLY A 110 -6.44 -9.54 -7.15
C GLY A 110 -6.14 -11.03 -7.27
N LEU A 111 -5.56 -11.47 -8.40
CA LEU A 111 -5.07 -12.85 -8.56
C LEU A 111 -3.70 -12.97 -7.89
N LYS A 112 -3.42 -14.17 -7.36
CA LYS A 112 -2.10 -14.50 -6.85
C LYS A 112 -1.12 -14.73 -8.00
N THR A 113 0.14 -14.50 -7.74
CA THR A 113 1.23 -14.64 -8.72
C THR A 113 2.36 -15.43 -8.09
N ALA A 114 2.90 -16.40 -8.82
CA ALA A 114 4.06 -17.16 -8.39
C ALA A 114 5.16 -17.17 -9.43
N LEU A 115 6.39 -17.29 -8.95
CA LEU A 115 7.55 -17.60 -9.77
C LEU A 115 7.96 -19.06 -9.52
N LEU A 116 8.07 -19.85 -10.58
CA LEU A 116 8.53 -21.24 -10.52
C LEU A 116 9.70 -21.42 -11.49
N SER A 117 10.92 -21.32 -10.94
CA SER A 117 12.15 -21.22 -11.73
C SER A 117 13.09 -22.41 -11.49
N ASN A 118 13.66 -22.93 -12.58
CA ASN A 118 14.86 -23.77 -12.52
C ASN A 118 16.09 -22.86 -12.35
N SER A 119 16.29 -22.30 -11.16
CA SER A 119 17.38 -21.36 -10.85
C SER A 119 18.53 -22.03 -10.09
N PHE A 120 19.64 -21.32 -9.98
CA PHE A 120 20.83 -21.72 -9.23
C PHE A 120 21.23 -20.64 -8.22
N CYS A 121 21.98 -21.04 -7.18
CA CYS A 121 22.48 -20.12 -6.16
C CYS A 121 23.86 -19.57 -6.56
N LEU A 122 24.11 -18.29 -6.26
CA LEU A 122 25.41 -17.67 -6.41
C LEU A 122 26.38 -18.16 -5.31
N LEU A 123 27.68 -17.90 -5.47
CA LEU A 123 28.77 -18.31 -4.56
C LEU A 123 28.53 -17.98 -3.07
N ARG A 124 27.68 -16.99 -2.74
CA ARG A 124 27.32 -16.61 -1.37
C ARG A 124 26.00 -17.20 -0.86
N GLY A 125 25.36 -18.11 -1.61
CA GLY A 125 24.04 -18.68 -1.28
C GLY A 125 22.85 -17.75 -1.59
N GLU A 126 23.10 -16.59 -2.19
CA GLU A 126 22.06 -15.66 -2.63
C GLU A 126 21.35 -16.19 -3.88
N SER A 127 20.05 -15.86 -4.01
CA SER A 127 19.27 -16.15 -5.21
C SER A 127 19.80 -15.32 -6.38
N PHE A 128 19.88 -15.95 -7.55
CA PHE A 128 20.32 -15.29 -8.79
C PHE A 128 19.24 -14.40 -9.42
N LEU A 129 17.96 -14.56 -9.06
CA LEU A 129 16.85 -13.97 -9.81
C LEU A 129 16.76 -12.44 -9.55
N PRO A 130 16.98 -11.59 -10.57
CA PRO A 130 16.89 -10.12 -10.46
C PRO A 130 15.44 -9.66 -10.65
N LEU A 131 14.53 -10.34 -9.95
CA LEU A 131 13.10 -10.08 -9.97
C LEU A 131 12.69 -9.46 -8.64
N ASP A 132 11.81 -8.47 -8.71
CA ASP A 132 11.25 -7.88 -7.50
C ASP A 132 10.35 -8.92 -6.81
N ARG A 133 10.74 -9.29 -5.59
CA ARG A 133 9.99 -10.28 -4.80
C ARG A 133 8.59 -9.76 -4.44
N GLU A 134 8.37 -8.44 -4.42
CA GLU A 134 7.06 -7.84 -4.13
C GLU A 134 6.00 -8.16 -5.20
N HIS A 135 6.43 -8.60 -6.39
CA HIS A 135 5.55 -8.99 -7.49
C HIS A 135 5.12 -10.46 -7.44
N PHE A 136 5.56 -11.24 -6.46
CA PHE A 136 5.19 -12.66 -6.35
C PHE A 136 4.78 -13.00 -4.92
N ASP A 137 3.61 -13.62 -4.76
CA ASP A 137 3.16 -14.13 -3.47
C ASP A 137 3.94 -15.37 -3.05
N VAL A 138 4.43 -16.13 -4.04
CA VAL A 138 5.21 -17.35 -3.86
C VAL A 138 6.37 -17.37 -4.86
N MET A 139 7.56 -17.68 -4.38
CA MET A 139 8.71 -18.00 -5.23
C MET A 139 9.21 -19.40 -4.90
N VAL A 140 9.28 -20.25 -5.92
CA VAL A 140 9.81 -21.61 -5.83
C VAL A 140 11.04 -21.69 -6.73
N GLU A 141 12.20 -21.86 -6.08
CA GLU A 141 13.52 -21.93 -6.73
C GLU A 141 14.03 -23.37 -6.62
N SER A 142 14.28 -24.02 -7.75
CA SER A 142 14.70 -25.44 -7.79
C SER A 142 15.88 -25.76 -6.88
N SER A 143 16.87 -24.86 -6.82
CA SER A 143 18.11 -25.07 -6.06
C SER A 143 17.91 -25.05 -4.55
N ARG A 144 16.84 -24.40 -4.08
CA ARG A 144 16.49 -24.32 -2.66
C ARG A 144 15.63 -25.49 -2.21
N GLU A 145 14.82 -26.01 -3.13
CA GLU A 145 13.86 -27.08 -2.84
C GLU A 145 14.39 -28.48 -3.16
N GLY A 146 15.55 -28.59 -3.83
CA GLY A 146 16.12 -29.88 -4.24
C GLY A 146 15.27 -30.60 -5.30
N MET A 147 14.46 -29.86 -6.05
CA MET A 147 13.53 -30.37 -7.06
C MET A 147 13.67 -29.53 -8.33
N HIS A 148 13.39 -30.10 -9.50
CA HIS A 148 13.59 -29.42 -10.78
C HIS A 148 12.43 -29.69 -11.73
N LYS A 149 11.93 -28.68 -12.47
CA LYS A 149 10.91 -28.92 -13.51
C LYS A 149 11.49 -29.81 -14.60
N PRO A 150 10.81 -30.88 -15.04
CA PRO A 150 9.35 -31.06 -14.96
C PRO A 150 8.87 -32.01 -13.85
N ASP A 151 9.61 -32.21 -12.76
CA ASP A 151 9.15 -33.06 -11.63
C ASP A 151 7.77 -32.59 -11.10
N PRO A 152 6.73 -33.44 -11.11
CA PRO A 152 5.39 -33.10 -10.63
C PRO A 152 5.35 -32.53 -9.21
N ARG A 153 6.31 -32.88 -8.35
CA ARG A 153 6.38 -32.42 -6.95
C ARG A 153 6.60 -30.92 -6.85
N ILE A 154 7.36 -30.31 -7.76
CA ILE A 154 7.66 -28.88 -7.70
C ILE A 154 6.43 -28.01 -8.01
N TYR A 155 5.57 -28.47 -8.93
CA TYR A 155 4.32 -27.79 -9.25
C TYR A 155 3.31 -27.92 -8.10
N LYS A 156 3.19 -29.11 -7.49
CA LYS A 156 2.34 -29.34 -6.31
C LYS A 156 2.73 -28.43 -5.15
N LEU A 157 4.03 -28.32 -4.87
CA LEU A 157 4.55 -27.40 -3.85
C LEU A 157 4.16 -25.95 -4.15
N CYS A 158 4.26 -25.52 -5.41
CA CYS A 158 3.91 -24.16 -5.83
C CYS A 158 2.43 -23.84 -5.58
N VAL A 159 1.51 -24.71 -6.03
CA VAL A 159 0.06 -24.51 -5.84
C VAL A 159 -0.35 -24.62 -4.37
N GLU A 160 0.30 -25.48 -3.59
CA GLU A 160 0.09 -25.60 -2.14
C GLU A 160 0.50 -24.32 -1.42
N ARG A 161 1.69 -23.77 -1.70
CA ARG A 161 2.14 -22.48 -1.14
C ARG A 161 1.25 -21.31 -1.57
N LEU A 162 0.71 -21.37 -2.80
CA LEU A 162 -0.27 -20.39 -3.27
C LEU A 162 -1.64 -20.56 -2.60
N GLY A 163 -1.94 -21.71 -2.00
CA GLY A 163 -3.24 -22.02 -1.42
C GLY A 163 -4.37 -22.02 -2.46
N VAL A 164 -4.12 -22.58 -3.64
CA VAL A 164 -5.09 -22.73 -4.73
C VAL A 164 -5.11 -24.17 -5.25
N GLN A 165 -6.20 -24.58 -5.88
CA GLN A 165 -6.26 -25.86 -6.58
C GLN A 165 -5.53 -25.78 -7.93
N PRO A 166 -4.96 -26.88 -8.45
CA PRO A 166 -4.31 -26.88 -9.78
C PRO A 166 -5.18 -26.29 -10.89
N GLN A 167 -6.48 -26.62 -10.90
CA GLN A 167 -7.46 -26.16 -11.91
C GLN A 167 -7.79 -24.66 -11.80
N GLU A 168 -7.44 -24.03 -10.69
CA GLU A 168 -7.59 -22.58 -10.48
C GLU A 168 -6.32 -21.81 -10.89
N SER A 169 -5.31 -22.48 -11.47
CA SER A 169 -4.02 -21.89 -11.81
C SER A 169 -3.66 -22.01 -13.29
N ILE A 170 -2.94 -21.01 -13.80
CA ILE A 170 -2.36 -21.01 -15.15
C ILE A 170 -0.83 -21.00 -15.01
N LEU A 171 -0.13 -21.90 -15.70
CA LEU A 171 1.33 -21.89 -15.86
C LEU A 171 1.72 -21.26 -17.20
N VAL A 172 2.59 -20.26 -17.14
CA VAL A 172 3.22 -19.59 -18.27
C VAL A 172 4.69 -20.02 -18.33
N ASP A 173 5.07 -20.82 -19.31
CA ASP A 173 6.42 -21.38 -19.45
C ASP A 173 6.83 -21.44 -20.94
N SER A 174 8.12 -21.37 -21.23
CA SER A 174 8.67 -21.52 -22.57
C SER A 174 8.96 -23.00 -22.94
N SER A 175 9.07 -23.88 -21.92
CA SER A 175 9.38 -25.30 -22.07
C SER A 175 8.13 -26.17 -22.24
N SER A 176 7.98 -26.80 -23.41
CA SER A 176 6.90 -27.75 -23.67
C SER A 176 6.86 -28.92 -22.68
N GLN A 177 8.02 -29.45 -22.27
CA GLN A 177 8.10 -30.54 -21.29
C GLN A 177 7.56 -30.11 -19.92
N SER A 178 7.81 -28.87 -19.52
CA SER A 178 7.30 -28.31 -18.26
C SER A 178 5.78 -28.16 -18.29
N LEU A 179 5.25 -27.66 -19.42
CA LEU A 179 3.81 -27.50 -19.61
C LEU A 179 3.08 -28.85 -19.63
N GLU A 180 3.62 -29.86 -20.30
CA GLU A 180 3.02 -31.21 -20.31
C GLU A 180 2.88 -31.80 -18.90
N ALA A 181 3.92 -31.69 -18.08
CA ALA A 181 3.88 -32.17 -16.70
C ALA A 181 2.89 -31.37 -15.82
N ALA A 182 2.78 -30.06 -16.01
CA ALA A 182 1.81 -29.23 -15.30
C ALA A 182 0.36 -29.55 -15.72
N ALA A 183 0.13 -29.76 -17.02
CA ALA A 183 -1.19 -30.12 -17.56
C ALA A 183 -1.69 -31.47 -17.00
N GLN A 184 -0.80 -32.45 -16.80
CA GLN A 184 -1.14 -33.73 -16.15
C GLN A 184 -1.63 -33.56 -14.70
N LEU A 185 -1.28 -32.45 -14.03
CA LEU A 185 -1.77 -32.10 -12.69
C LEU A 185 -3.08 -31.29 -12.72
N GLY A 186 -3.59 -30.96 -13.91
CA GLY A 186 -4.79 -30.14 -14.10
C GLY A 186 -4.53 -28.63 -14.09
N ILE A 187 -3.27 -28.19 -14.22
CA ILE A 187 -2.92 -26.78 -14.35
C ILE A 187 -3.15 -26.34 -15.80
N GLN A 188 -3.82 -25.20 -16.01
CA GLN A 188 -3.96 -24.62 -17.35
C GLN A 188 -2.61 -24.12 -17.84
N THR A 189 -2.29 -24.28 -19.12
CA THR A 189 -0.95 -23.94 -19.65
C THR A 189 -1.03 -22.88 -20.74
N VAL A 190 -0.01 -22.03 -20.79
CA VAL A 190 0.24 -21.05 -21.86
C VAL A 190 1.70 -21.14 -22.24
N LYS A 191 1.98 -21.40 -23.52
CA LYS A 191 3.36 -21.54 -24.03
C LYS A 191 3.88 -20.20 -24.51
N VAL A 192 5.07 -19.83 -24.07
CA VAL A 192 5.75 -18.61 -24.54
C VAL A 192 6.75 -18.94 -25.64
N ASP A 193 6.26 -18.93 -26.88
CA ASP A 193 7.12 -18.85 -28.08
C ASP A 193 7.34 -17.39 -28.50
N ASP A 194 6.29 -16.57 -28.41
CA ASP A 194 6.30 -15.12 -28.59
C ASP A 194 5.56 -14.45 -27.42
N PRO A 195 6.16 -13.46 -26.73
CA PRO A 195 5.52 -12.84 -25.57
C PRO A 195 4.18 -12.15 -25.87
N GLU A 196 4.00 -11.52 -27.04
CA GLU A 196 2.76 -10.82 -27.37
C GLU A 196 1.62 -11.79 -27.65
N VAL A 197 1.91 -12.88 -28.36
CA VAL A 197 0.93 -13.94 -28.64
C VAL A 197 0.52 -14.64 -27.35
N ALA A 198 1.48 -15.00 -26.50
CA ALA A 198 1.22 -15.64 -25.21
C ALA A 198 0.37 -14.74 -24.29
N LEU A 199 0.61 -13.43 -24.29
CA LEU A 199 -0.20 -12.49 -23.52
C LEU A 199 -1.65 -12.40 -24.01
N LYS A 200 -1.89 -12.37 -25.32
CA LYS A 200 -3.27 -12.39 -25.86
C LYS A 200 -4.01 -13.68 -25.51
N GLU A 201 -3.31 -14.81 -25.51
CA GLU A 201 -3.86 -16.08 -25.05
C GLU A 201 -4.20 -16.01 -23.55
N LEU A 202 -3.29 -15.49 -22.73
CA LEU A 202 -3.49 -15.32 -21.30
C LEU A 202 -4.64 -14.35 -20.98
N GLU A 203 -4.76 -13.23 -21.71
CA GLU A 203 -5.89 -12.29 -21.64
C GLU A 203 -7.23 -12.98 -21.93
N THR A 204 -7.25 -13.93 -22.87
CA THR A 204 -8.45 -14.70 -23.21
C THR A 204 -8.90 -15.59 -22.05
N PHE A 205 -7.96 -16.23 -21.35
CA PHE A 205 -8.27 -17.03 -20.16
C PHE A 205 -8.72 -16.18 -18.97
N LEU A 206 -8.08 -15.02 -18.79
CA LEU A 206 -8.29 -14.16 -17.62
C LEU A 206 -9.51 -13.23 -17.77
N GLY A 207 -9.84 -12.84 -18.99
CA GLY A 207 -10.97 -11.96 -19.32
C GLY A 207 -10.72 -10.48 -19.02
N PHE A 208 -9.46 -10.04 -18.94
CA PHE A 208 -9.06 -8.64 -18.75
C PHE A 208 -7.72 -8.36 -19.44
N PRO A 209 -7.45 -7.10 -19.83
CA PRO A 209 -6.20 -6.74 -20.51
C PRO A 209 -4.99 -6.83 -19.56
N LEU A 210 -3.86 -7.28 -20.10
CA LEU A 210 -2.59 -7.42 -19.40
C LEU A 210 -1.60 -6.30 -19.70
N GLN A 211 -2.03 -5.29 -20.45
CA GLN A 211 -1.28 -4.09 -20.78
C GLN A 211 -2.02 -2.83 -20.32
N GLY A 212 -1.27 -1.74 -20.14
CA GLY A 212 -1.80 -0.48 -19.63
C GLY A 212 -1.96 -0.50 -18.12
N PHE A 213 -1.01 -1.11 -17.40
CA PHE A 213 -1.00 -1.14 -15.95
C PHE A 213 -1.01 0.29 -15.39
N VAL A 214 -1.95 0.55 -14.48
CA VAL A 214 -2.01 1.80 -13.74
C VAL A 214 -1.90 1.44 -12.26
N PRO A 215 -0.83 1.87 -11.56
CA PRO A 215 -0.59 1.55 -10.16
C PRO A 215 -1.82 1.82 -9.28
N TYR A 216 -2.04 0.95 -8.30
CA TYR A 216 -3.13 1.06 -7.33
C TYR A 216 -4.56 0.94 -7.91
N THR A 217 -4.71 0.60 -9.19
CA THR A 217 -6.01 0.44 -9.84
C THR A 217 -6.30 -1.00 -10.25
N ARG A 218 -7.58 -1.30 -10.46
CA ARG A 218 -8.13 -2.57 -10.93
C ARG A 218 -9.29 -2.32 -11.90
N SER A 219 -9.78 -3.37 -12.54
CA SER A 219 -11.00 -3.29 -13.33
C SER A 219 -12.17 -2.88 -12.44
N VAL A 220 -13.06 -2.06 -13.00
CA VAL A 220 -14.26 -1.59 -12.30
C VAL A 220 -15.13 -2.80 -11.98
N ARG A 221 -15.50 -2.94 -10.70
CA ARG A 221 -16.38 -4.05 -10.28
C ARG A 221 -17.76 -3.88 -10.92
N PRO A 222 -18.46 -4.98 -11.28
CA PRO A 222 -19.79 -4.90 -11.90
C PRO A 222 -20.80 -4.05 -11.12
N SER A 223 -20.79 -4.12 -9.78
CA SER A 223 -21.67 -3.31 -8.92
C SER A 223 -21.31 -1.81 -8.85
N MET A 224 -20.20 -1.41 -9.46
CA MET A 224 -19.64 -0.06 -9.43
C MET A 224 -19.45 0.51 -10.84
N GLU A 225 -20.00 -0.13 -11.87
CA GLU A 225 -19.95 0.35 -13.23
C GLU A 225 -20.67 1.70 -13.37
N ILE A 226 -20.12 2.55 -14.24
CA ILE A 226 -20.71 3.85 -14.57
C ILE A 226 -20.85 3.95 -16.09
N PRO A 227 -21.87 4.67 -16.60
CA PRO A 227 -22.16 4.74 -18.02
C PRO A 227 -21.02 5.47 -18.77
N LYS A 228 -20.17 4.71 -19.47
CA LYS A 228 -18.98 5.22 -20.18
C LYS A 228 -19.33 6.28 -21.23
N ASP A 229 -20.41 6.09 -22.00
CA ASP A 229 -20.81 7.05 -23.03
C ASP A 229 -21.20 8.41 -22.45
N ARG A 230 -21.90 8.41 -21.31
CA ARG A 230 -22.28 9.66 -20.60
C ARG A 230 -21.05 10.33 -19.99
N LEU A 231 -20.13 9.55 -19.41
CA LEU A 231 -18.87 10.06 -18.91
C LEU A 231 -18.03 10.67 -20.05
N GLN A 232 -17.92 9.99 -21.18
CA GLN A 232 -17.18 10.48 -22.34
C GLN A 232 -17.73 11.82 -22.82
N LYS A 233 -19.04 11.91 -23.04
CA LYS A 233 -19.71 13.17 -23.44
C LYS A 233 -19.47 14.31 -22.44
N TYR A 234 -19.50 13.98 -21.14
CA TYR A 234 -19.19 14.96 -20.10
C TYR A 234 -17.73 15.44 -20.17
N LEU A 235 -16.78 14.53 -20.38
CA LEU A 235 -15.36 14.85 -20.52
C LEU A 235 -15.07 15.71 -21.75
N GLU A 236 -15.69 15.40 -22.89
CA GLU A 236 -15.61 16.21 -24.12
C GLU A 236 -16.06 17.65 -23.86
N ASN A 237 -17.15 17.85 -23.13
CA ASN A 237 -17.64 19.18 -22.78
C ASN A 237 -16.71 19.94 -21.81
N VAL A 238 -16.11 19.23 -20.84
CA VAL A 238 -15.26 19.85 -19.80
C VAL A 238 -13.86 20.16 -20.32
N LEU A 239 -13.28 19.28 -21.14
CA LEU A 239 -11.91 19.39 -21.62
C LEU A 239 -11.80 20.10 -22.98
N GLY A 240 -12.93 20.24 -23.70
CA GLY A 240 -13.02 20.91 -25.00
C GLY A 240 -12.53 20.05 -26.17
N ASP A 241 -12.48 20.67 -27.36
CA ASP A 241 -12.25 20.02 -28.66
C ASP A 241 -10.89 19.31 -28.82
N HIS A 242 -9.98 19.42 -27.84
CA HIS A 242 -8.65 18.81 -27.87
C HIS A 242 -8.59 17.45 -27.15
N ALA A 243 -9.65 17.08 -26.42
CA ALA A 243 -9.73 15.80 -25.74
C ALA A 243 -10.31 14.72 -26.68
N THR A 244 -9.47 14.21 -27.58
CA THR A 244 -9.81 13.09 -28.46
C THR A 244 -8.99 11.86 -28.11
N GLY A 245 -9.62 10.73 -27.87
CA GLY A 245 -8.92 9.46 -27.64
C GLY A 245 -9.76 8.42 -26.90
N PRO A 246 -9.23 7.20 -26.69
CA PRO A 246 -9.95 6.16 -26.00
C PRO A 246 -10.17 6.51 -24.52
N LEU A 247 -11.39 6.26 -24.03
CA LEU A 247 -11.72 6.35 -22.61
C LEU A 247 -11.30 5.05 -21.90
N VAL A 248 -10.30 5.15 -21.02
CA VAL A 248 -9.92 4.07 -20.11
C VAL A 248 -10.43 4.41 -18.72
N LEU A 249 -11.24 3.52 -18.16
CA LEU A 249 -11.83 3.65 -16.83
C LEU A 249 -11.38 2.48 -15.96
N ARG A 250 -10.74 2.79 -14.83
CA ARG A 250 -10.32 1.82 -13.82
C ARG A 250 -10.80 2.27 -12.44
N GLN A 251 -10.90 1.35 -11.50
CA GLN A 251 -11.28 1.64 -10.11
C GLN A 251 -10.02 1.56 -9.23
N PHE A 252 -9.86 2.46 -8.26
CA PHE A 252 -8.77 2.30 -7.28
C PHE A 252 -9.03 1.10 -6.36
N GLY A 253 -8.02 0.23 -6.22
CA GLY A 253 -8.12 -1.05 -5.49
C GLY A 253 -7.88 -0.93 -3.98
N HIS A 254 -7.13 0.07 -3.54
CA HIS A 254 -6.80 0.32 -2.14
C HIS A 254 -7.57 1.52 -1.56
N GLY A 255 -8.03 1.40 -0.31
CA GLY A 255 -8.68 2.48 0.44
C GLY A 255 -10.17 2.27 0.75
N GLN A 256 -10.70 3.10 1.66
CA GLN A 256 -12.10 3.08 2.05
C GLN A 256 -13.04 3.78 1.06
N SER A 257 -12.51 4.45 0.03
CA SER A 257 -13.32 5.13 -0.98
C SER A 257 -13.63 4.19 -2.15
N THR A 258 -14.66 3.38 -2.01
CA THR A 258 -15.13 2.43 -3.02
C THR A 258 -15.61 3.06 -4.35
N ARG A 259 -15.61 4.40 -4.45
CA ARG A 259 -16.22 5.20 -5.54
C ARG A 259 -15.25 6.24 -6.14
N THR A 260 -13.96 5.92 -6.12
CA THR A 260 -12.90 6.70 -6.77
C THR A 260 -12.38 5.92 -7.98
N TYR A 261 -12.37 6.57 -9.14
CA TYR A 261 -12.06 5.98 -10.42
C TYR A 261 -10.88 6.70 -11.06
N TYR A 262 -9.96 5.94 -11.64
CA TYR A 262 -8.98 6.46 -12.57
C TYR A 262 -9.63 6.59 -13.95
N VAL A 263 -9.46 7.74 -14.57
CA VAL A 263 -10.02 8.07 -15.88
C VAL A 263 -8.87 8.58 -16.75
N LYS A 264 -8.58 7.86 -17.84
CA LYS A 264 -7.75 8.38 -18.92
C LYS A 264 -8.62 8.65 -20.14
N PHE A 265 -8.52 9.86 -20.68
CA PHE A 265 -9.23 10.26 -21.89
C PHE A 265 -8.30 11.06 -22.80
N GLY A 266 -7.86 10.44 -23.90
CA GLY A 266 -6.72 10.94 -24.67
C GLY A 266 -5.46 11.00 -23.81
N ASP A 267 -4.82 12.16 -23.75
CA ASP A 267 -3.63 12.42 -22.93
C ASP A 267 -3.96 12.89 -21.50
N HIS A 268 -5.23 13.11 -21.19
CA HIS A 268 -5.65 13.57 -19.86
C HIS A 268 -5.71 12.40 -18.87
N LEU A 269 -4.98 12.53 -17.77
CA LEU A 269 -5.00 11.60 -16.64
C LEU A 269 -5.75 12.23 -15.48
N LEU A 270 -6.91 11.67 -15.15
CA LEU A 270 -7.86 12.22 -14.19
C LEU A 270 -8.26 11.19 -13.13
N VAL A 271 -8.76 11.71 -12.02
CA VAL A 271 -9.46 10.94 -10.99
C VAL A 271 -10.87 11.48 -10.88
N LEU A 272 -11.84 10.57 -10.97
CA LEU A 272 -13.26 10.85 -10.77
C LEU A 272 -13.69 10.32 -9.41
N LYS A 273 -14.27 11.19 -8.57
CA LYS A 273 -14.79 10.80 -7.26
C LYS A 273 -16.30 11.03 -7.22
N LYS A 274 -17.05 9.96 -6.95
CA LYS A 274 -18.51 9.96 -6.87
C LYS A 274 -19.03 9.92 -5.45
N GLU A 275 -20.18 10.54 -5.24
CA GLU A 275 -20.92 10.43 -4.00
C GLU A 275 -21.53 9.02 -3.80
N PRO A 276 -21.67 8.54 -2.55
CA PRO A 276 -22.38 7.30 -2.26
C PRO A 276 -23.87 7.38 -2.63
N SER A 277 -24.40 6.29 -3.20
CA SER A 277 -25.82 6.19 -3.60
C SER A 277 -26.76 6.16 -2.40
N ASP A 278 -26.27 5.67 -1.26
CA ASP A 278 -27.06 5.39 -0.06
C ASP A 278 -26.71 6.36 1.08
N SER A 279 -26.47 7.64 0.78
CA SER A 279 -26.17 8.63 1.82
C SER A 279 -27.44 9.38 2.25
N PRO A 280 -28.14 8.96 3.32
CA PRO A 280 -29.07 9.83 4.01
C PRO A 280 -28.25 10.81 4.84
N GLN A 281 -27.80 11.91 4.23
CA GLN A 281 -27.08 12.95 4.97
C GLN A 281 -28.02 14.15 5.18
N PRO A 282 -28.26 14.56 6.44
CA PRO A 282 -28.95 15.81 6.76
C PRO A 282 -28.15 17.07 6.36
N SER A 283 -26.86 16.94 6.03
CA SER A 283 -25.89 18.04 5.93
C SER A 283 -25.48 18.45 4.50
N GLY A 284 -26.18 17.99 3.46
CA GLY A 284 -25.92 18.36 2.06
C GLY A 284 -24.82 17.53 1.34
N PRO A 285 -24.58 17.77 0.03
CA PRO A 285 -23.72 16.94 -0.80
C PRO A 285 -22.24 17.02 -0.41
N THR A 286 -21.66 15.88 -0.03
CA THR A 286 -20.30 15.73 0.50
C THR A 286 -19.20 16.05 -0.52
N VAL A 287 -19.45 15.76 -1.79
CA VAL A 287 -18.49 15.96 -2.88
C VAL A 287 -18.31 17.45 -3.26
N GLY A 288 -19.36 18.26 -3.14
CA GLY A 288 -19.29 19.70 -3.40
C GLY A 288 -18.43 20.44 -2.36
N ARG A 289 -18.60 20.07 -1.08
CA ARG A 289 -17.74 20.56 0.02
C ARG A 289 -16.27 20.19 -0.21
N GLU A 290 -16.00 18.92 -0.52
CA GLU A 290 -14.63 18.46 -0.76
C GLU A 290 -13.98 19.16 -1.96
N TYR A 291 -14.73 19.34 -3.07
CA TYR A 291 -14.27 20.10 -4.23
C TYR A 291 -13.89 21.54 -3.87
N ARG A 292 -14.73 22.23 -3.08
CA ARG A 292 -14.46 23.60 -2.61
C ARG A 292 -13.20 23.66 -1.75
N VAL A 293 -13.04 22.72 -0.82
CA VAL A 293 -11.86 22.62 0.06
C VAL A 293 -10.60 22.42 -0.78
N LEU A 294 -10.57 21.41 -1.66
CA LEU A 294 -9.42 21.13 -2.52
C LEU A 294 -9.03 22.34 -3.37
N LYS A 295 -10.01 23.03 -3.97
CA LYS A 295 -9.77 24.23 -4.78
C LYS A 295 -9.11 25.35 -3.97
N ALA A 296 -9.61 25.60 -2.76
CA ALA A 296 -9.07 26.64 -1.89
C ALA A 296 -7.66 26.32 -1.38
N LEU A 297 -7.42 25.07 -1.00
CA LEU A 297 -6.11 24.61 -0.52
C LEU A 297 -5.05 24.63 -1.61
N ALA A 298 -5.40 24.24 -2.85
CA ALA A 298 -4.52 24.35 -3.99
C ALA A 298 -4.10 25.82 -4.23
N ALA A 299 -5.06 26.75 -4.15
CA ALA A 299 -4.80 28.19 -4.28
C ALA A 299 -3.93 28.74 -3.12
N ALA A 300 -4.04 28.14 -1.92
CA ALA A 300 -3.22 28.46 -0.76
C ALA A 300 -1.82 27.81 -0.76
N GLY A 301 -1.47 27.03 -1.80
CA GLY A 301 -0.15 26.40 -1.92
C GLY A 301 0.03 25.09 -1.14
N VAL A 302 -1.05 24.50 -0.64
CA VAL A 302 -1.03 23.14 -0.08
C VAL A 302 -0.95 22.15 -1.25
N PRO A 303 -0.05 21.14 -1.21
CA PRO A 303 0.03 20.14 -2.27
C PRO A 303 -1.20 19.23 -2.22
N VAL A 304 -2.22 19.57 -3.00
CA VAL A 304 -3.42 18.75 -3.23
C VAL A 304 -3.64 18.57 -4.74
N PRO A 305 -4.38 17.53 -5.17
CA PRO A 305 -4.73 17.39 -6.57
C PRO A 305 -5.53 18.60 -7.05
N ALA A 306 -5.19 19.15 -8.23
CA ALA A 306 -5.98 20.23 -8.81
C ALA A 306 -7.34 19.69 -9.21
N VAL A 307 -8.42 20.33 -8.75
CA VAL A 307 -9.78 19.99 -9.16
C VAL A 307 -10.14 20.70 -10.47
N LEU A 308 -10.78 19.98 -11.39
CA LEU A 308 -11.09 20.48 -12.74
C LEU A 308 -12.56 20.89 -12.86
N ALA A 309 -13.47 20.00 -12.46
CA ALA A 309 -14.90 20.21 -12.64
C ALA A 309 -15.73 19.49 -11.58
N LEU A 310 -16.83 20.11 -11.17
CA LEU A 310 -17.86 19.53 -10.30
C LEU A 310 -19.14 19.37 -11.11
N CYS A 311 -19.75 18.18 -11.07
CA CYS A 311 -21.05 17.89 -11.66
C CYS A 311 -22.03 17.52 -10.54
N GLU A 312 -23.01 18.39 -10.33
CA GLU A 312 -24.11 18.16 -9.38
C GLU A 312 -25.34 17.52 -10.07
N ASP A 313 -25.36 17.49 -11.41
CA ASP A 313 -26.43 16.85 -12.17
C ASP A 313 -26.34 15.32 -12.10
N THR A 314 -27.24 14.74 -11.30
CA THR A 314 -27.35 13.29 -11.11
C THR A 314 -27.78 12.55 -12.37
N SER A 315 -28.33 13.22 -13.39
CA SER A 315 -28.71 12.58 -14.66
C SER A 315 -27.50 12.02 -15.42
N THR A 316 -26.30 12.58 -15.19
CA THR A 316 -25.08 12.18 -15.88
C THR A 316 -24.60 10.79 -15.43
N LEU A 317 -24.29 10.62 -14.14
CA LEU A 317 -23.73 9.37 -13.59
C LEU A 317 -24.53 8.77 -12.42
N GLY A 318 -25.74 9.25 -12.14
CA GLY A 318 -26.62 8.78 -11.06
C GLY A 318 -26.38 9.44 -9.69
N THR A 319 -25.18 9.98 -9.43
CA THR A 319 -24.85 10.74 -8.22
C THR A 319 -23.88 11.87 -8.56
N PRO A 320 -23.83 12.96 -7.75
CA PRO A 320 -22.86 14.03 -7.94
C PRO A 320 -21.42 13.52 -7.90
N PHE A 321 -20.54 14.19 -8.63
CA PHE A 321 -19.13 13.81 -8.73
C PHE A 321 -18.25 15.01 -9.07
N TYR A 322 -16.96 14.90 -8.81
CA TYR A 322 -15.97 15.83 -9.34
C TYR A 322 -14.81 15.10 -10.02
N LEU A 323 -14.13 15.85 -10.88
CA LEU A 323 -12.89 15.47 -11.55
C LEU A 323 -11.72 16.24 -10.95
N MET A 324 -10.61 15.54 -10.75
CA MET A 324 -9.34 16.13 -10.36
C MET A 324 -8.19 15.52 -11.15
N GLU A 325 -7.04 16.17 -11.13
CA GLU A 325 -5.80 15.69 -11.73
C GLU A 325 -5.36 14.37 -11.08
N HIS A 326 -4.88 13.43 -11.90
CA HIS A 326 -4.18 12.26 -11.40
C HIS A 326 -2.71 12.59 -11.10
N ARG A 327 -2.34 12.58 -9.81
CA ARG A 327 -0.96 12.74 -9.36
C ARG A 327 -0.25 11.38 -9.33
N ALA A 328 0.60 11.13 -10.32
CA ALA A 328 1.43 9.93 -10.35
C ALA A 328 2.55 10.02 -9.28
N GLY A 329 2.56 9.07 -8.35
CA GLY A 329 3.52 9.01 -7.27
C GLY A 329 3.43 7.72 -6.45
N ARG A 330 4.19 7.65 -5.35
CA ARG A 330 4.23 6.50 -4.43
C ARG A 330 3.34 6.76 -3.21
N VAL A 331 2.55 5.76 -2.83
CA VAL A 331 1.77 5.77 -1.58
C VAL A 331 2.33 4.69 -0.66
N TYR A 332 2.64 5.07 0.59
CA TYR A 332 3.15 4.14 1.60
C TYR A 332 2.02 3.69 2.52
N SER A 333 1.60 2.43 2.38
CA SER A 333 0.61 1.80 3.27
C SER A 333 1.21 1.24 4.56
N ASP A 334 2.51 0.89 4.54
CA ASP A 334 3.27 0.46 5.70
C ASP A 334 4.12 1.61 6.24
N VAL A 335 3.78 2.09 7.43
CA VAL A 335 4.46 3.19 8.12
C VAL A 335 5.89 2.86 8.53
N SER A 336 6.31 1.59 8.50
CA SER A 336 7.72 1.20 8.71
C SER A 336 8.60 1.42 7.48
N LEU A 337 8.01 1.77 6.33
CA LEU A 337 8.69 2.11 5.07
C LEU A 337 9.73 1.05 4.63
N PRO A 338 9.37 -0.23 4.54
CA PRO A 338 10.31 -1.32 4.29
C PRO A 338 11.06 -1.19 2.96
N ALA A 339 10.41 -0.62 1.94
CA ALA A 339 11.00 -0.37 0.62
C ALA A 339 12.11 0.70 0.60
N LEU A 340 12.33 1.41 1.71
CA LEU A 340 13.39 2.40 1.85
C LEU A 340 14.48 1.92 2.81
N PRO A 341 15.76 2.26 2.55
CA PRO A 341 16.81 2.04 3.53
C PRO A 341 16.57 2.91 4.78
N PRO A 342 16.96 2.45 5.98
CA PRO A 342 16.73 3.19 7.24
C PRO A 342 17.16 4.66 7.20
N SER A 343 18.28 4.97 6.52
CA SER A 343 18.81 6.33 6.40
C SER A 343 17.90 7.32 5.66
N GLN A 344 16.96 6.84 4.85
CA GLN A 344 16.06 7.69 4.07
C GLN A 344 14.68 7.90 4.74
N ARG A 345 14.30 7.05 5.69
CA ARG A 345 12.93 7.04 6.25
C ARG A 345 12.59 8.30 7.06
N ARG A 346 13.56 8.84 7.82
CA ARG A 346 13.38 10.10 8.56
C ARG A 346 13.00 11.27 7.64
N ALA A 347 13.53 11.33 6.42
CA ALA A 347 13.21 12.39 5.47
C ALA A 347 11.75 12.33 4.98
N VAL A 348 11.20 11.12 4.82
CA VAL A 348 9.78 10.93 4.47
C VAL A 348 8.87 11.45 5.58
N TYR A 349 9.17 11.14 6.84
CA TYR A 349 8.46 11.68 7.99
C TYR A 349 8.61 13.21 8.09
N ALA A 350 9.78 13.76 7.79
CA ALA A 350 9.97 15.21 7.73
C ALA A 350 9.06 15.87 6.69
N ALA A 351 8.97 15.30 5.49
CA ALA A 351 8.08 15.80 4.43
C ALA A 351 6.60 15.72 4.81
N MET A 352 6.19 14.62 5.48
CA MET A 352 4.84 14.49 6.03
C MET A 352 4.52 15.59 7.05
N SER A 353 5.44 15.84 8.00
CA SER A 353 5.30 16.92 9.00
C SER A 353 5.20 18.30 8.34
N GLN A 354 6.06 18.59 7.36
CA GLN A 354 6.06 19.88 6.66
C GLN A 354 4.74 20.15 5.94
N VAL A 355 4.15 19.14 5.30
CA VAL A 355 2.84 19.32 4.64
C VAL A 355 1.72 19.48 5.66
N LEU A 356 1.75 18.78 6.79
CA LEU A 356 0.79 19.02 7.86
C LEU A 356 0.86 20.47 8.37
N CYS A 357 2.08 21.01 8.52
CA CYS A 357 2.29 22.41 8.89
C CYS A 357 1.72 23.37 7.83
N LYS A 358 1.91 23.08 6.54
CA LYS A 358 1.32 23.87 5.44
C LYS A 358 -0.21 23.91 5.51
N ILE A 359 -0.85 22.79 5.82
CA ILE A 359 -2.32 22.72 5.99
C ILE A 359 -2.74 23.63 7.16
N HIS A 360 -2.08 23.49 8.31
CA HIS A 360 -2.42 24.24 9.52
C HIS A 360 -2.07 25.73 9.45
N SER A 361 -1.24 26.13 8.48
CA SER A 361 -0.83 27.53 8.24
C SER A 361 -1.68 28.26 7.20
N VAL A 362 -2.71 27.62 6.64
CA VAL A 362 -3.61 28.25 5.67
C VAL A 362 -4.36 29.42 6.31
N ASP A 363 -4.29 30.60 5.69
CA ASP A 363 -5.15 31.73 6.03
C ASP A 363 -6.59 31.43 5.58
N LEU A 364 -7.43 31.08 6.56
CA LEU A 364 -8.83 30.70 6.33
C LEU A 364 -9.64 31.79 5.65
N ARG A 365 -9.35 33.07 5.94
CA ARG A 365 -10.06 34.21 5.36
C ARG A 365 -9.66 34.41 3.90
N ALA A 366 -8.36 34.41 3.63
CA ALA A 366 -7.85 34.53 2.26
C ALA A 366 -8.32 33.35 1.39
N ALA A 367 -8.39 32.15 1.97
CA ALA A 367 -8.88 30.93 1.31
C ALA A 367 -10.42 30.86 1.22
N LYS A 368 -11.16 31.76 1.88
CA LYS A 368 -12.64 31.74 1.98
C LYS A 368 -13.18 30.43 2.53
N LEU A 369 -12.57 29.95 3.61
CA LEU A 369 -12.90 28.71 4.31
C LEU A 369 -13.43 28.95 5.74
N GLU A 370 -13.63 30.20 6.16
CA GLU A 370 -14.13 30.56 7.50
C GLU A 370 -15.55 30.00 7.80
N ASP A 371 -16.31 29.58 6.80
CA ASP A 371 -17.66 29.03 6.91
C ASP A 371 -17.71 27.48 6.87
N LEU A 372 -16.56 26.79 6.87
CA LEU A 372 -16.51 25.32 6.82
C LEU A 372 -16.96 24.63 8.11
N GLY A 373 -17.04 25.37 9.22
CA GLY A 373 -17.39 24.87 10.55
C GLY A 373 -17.48 26.02 11.54
N GLU A 374 -17.88 25.71 12.77
CA GLU A 374 -17.92 26.68 13.85
C GLU A 374 -16.50 27.02 14.34
N HIS A 375 -16.33 28.25 14.84
CA HIS A 375 -15.06 28.73 15.37
C HIS A 375 -14.99 28.50 16.87
N GLY A 376 -13.87 27.94 17.34
CA GLY A 376 -13.68 27.59 18.75
C GLY A 376 -14.46 26.34 19.18
N ASN A 377 -14.17 25.83 20.38
CA ASN A 377 -14.82 24.66 21.01
C ASN A 377 -14.81 23.35 20.19
N TYR A 378 -13.97 23.25 19.16
CA TYR A 378 -13.88 22.07 18.30
C TYR A 378 -13.72 20.77 19.08
N ILE A 379 -12.81 20.74 20.06
CA ILE A 379 -12.57 19.54 20.87
C ILE A 379 -13.83 19.13 21.65
N GLN A 380 -14.54 20.10 22.25
CA GLN A 380 -15.77 19.85 22.99
C GLN A 380 -16.84 19.23 22.06
N GLN A 381 -17.09 19.86 20.91
CA GLN A 381 -18.09 19.38 19.95
C GLN A 381 -17.75 17.97 19.43
N GLN A 382 -16.47 17.70 19.19
CA GLN A 382 -16.04 16.36 18.80
C GLN A 382 -16.25 15.35 19.92
N VAL A 383 -15.92 15.67 21.17
CA VAL A 383 -16.17 14.76 22.31
C VAL A 383 -17.65 14.44 22.45
N GLU A 384 -18.53 15.44 22.36
CA GLU A 384 -19.98 15.26 22.40
C GLU A 384 -20.45 14.36 21.22
N THR A 385 -20.06 14.70 19.99
CA THR A 385 -20.45 13.96 18.77
C THR A 385 -19.99 12.49 18.82
N TRP A 386 -18.74 12.23 19.22
CA TRP A 386 -18.19 10.87 19.25
C TRP A 386 -18.75 10.06 20.44
N THR A 387 -19.12 10.72 21.53
CA THR A 387 -19.86 10.11 22.65
C THR A 387 -21.24 9.62 22.18
N GLU A 388 -22.00 10.48 21.51
CA GLU A 388 -23.31 10.11 20.95
C GLU A 388 -23.18 8.97 19.93
N HIS A 389 -22.19 9.07 19.03
CA HIS A 389 -21.93 8.02 18.03
C HIS A 389 -21.56 6.68 18.69
N TYR A 390 -20.70 6.69 19.72
CA TYR A 390 -20.34 5.48 20.46
C TYR A 390 -21.56 4.86 21.15
N LYS A 391 -22.35 5.65 21.89
CA LYS A 391 -23.56 5.18 22.58
C LYS A 391 -24.60 4.63 21.62
N ALA A 392 -24.80 5.30 20.47
CA ALA A 392 -25.69 4.80 19.42
C ALA A 392 -25.17 3.50 18.80
N ALA A 393 -23.84 3.27 18.79
CA ALA A 393 -23.20 2.10 18.24
C ALA A 393 -22.84 1.00 19.26
N GLU A 394 -23.20 1.17 20.52
CA GLU A 394 -22.77 0.30 21.61
C GLU A 394 -23.29 -1.14 21.41
N THR A 395 -22.39 -2.12 21.48
CA THR A 395 -22.70 -3.55 21.41
C THR A 395 -22.41 -4.27 22.73
N ARG A 396 -21.45 -3.75 23.51
CA ARG A 396 -21.12 -4.15 24.88
C ARG A 396 -20.51 -2.95 25.61
N VAL A 397 -20.60 -2.97 26.94
CA VAL A 397 -19.95 -1.95 27.78
C VAL A 397 -18.44 -2.13 27.73
N ILE A 398 -17.72 -1.07 27.35
CA ILE A 398 -16.25 -1.00 27.44
C ILE A 398 -15.90 -0.05 28.60
N PRO A 399 -15.42 -0.55 29.75
CA PRO A 399 -15.20 0.27 30.95
C PRO A 399 -14.28 1.49 30.71
N ALA A 400 -13.28 1.36 29.84
CA ALA A 400 -12.40 2.47 29.49
C ALA A 400 -13.13 3.58 28.72
N MET A 401 -14.05 3.24 27.82
CA MET A 401 -14.87 4.24 27.11
C MET A 401 -15.77 5.01 28.07
N GLU A 402 -16.42 4.33 29.02
CA GLU A 402 -17.25 5.01 30.03
C GLU A 402 -16.44 6.02 30.84
N ARG A 403 -15.25 5.63 31.30
CA ARG A 403 -14.36 6.55 32.02
C ARG A 403 -13.88 7.71 31.16
N LEU A 404 -13.60 7.47 29.87
CA LEU A 404 -13.18 8.53 28.94
C LEU A 404 -14.32 9.53 28.67
N MET A 405 -15.55 9.05 28.53
CA MET A 405 -16.74 9.91 28.33
C MET A 405 -17.00 10.80 29.54
N GLU A 406 -16.63 10.37 30.75
CA GLU A 406 -16.68 11.19 31.97
C GLU A 406 -15.46 12.12 32.09
N TRP A 407 -14.26 11.65 31.73
CA TRP A 407 -13.00 12.37 31.95
C TRP A 407 -12.76 13.48 30.94
N LEU A 408 -12.99 13.23 29.64
CA LEU A 408 -12.68 14.19 28.57
C LEU A 408 -13.37 15.55 28.77
N PRO A 409 -14.67 15.63 29.13
CA PRO A 409 -15.35 16.91 29.37
C PRO A 409 -14.77 17.76 30.50
N LEU A 410 -14.04 17.13 31.44
CA LEU A 410 -13.46 17.79 32.61
C LEU A 410 -12.03 18.30 32.38
N HIS A 411 -11.40 17.95 31.26
CA HIS A 411 -9.97 18.17 31.01
C HIS A 411 -9.69 18.85 29.67
N PHE A 412 -10.66 19.60 29.12
CA PHE A 412 -10.45 20.31 27.87
C PHE A 412 -9.25 21.27 27.93
N PRO A 413 -8.51 21.44 26.81
CA PRO A 413 -7.47 22.46 26.71
C PRO A 413 -8.03 23.86 27.01
N GLU A 414 -7.30 24.67 27.77
CA GLU A 414 -7.71 26.04 28.12
C GLU A 414 -7.82 26.97 26.90
N SER A 415 -7.01 26.71 25.87
CA SER A 415 -7.05 27.44 24.62
C SER A 415 -7.01 26.49 23.44
N GLN A 416 -7.73 26.86 22.38
CA GLN A 416 -7.78 26.12 21.11
C GLN A 416 -7.50 27.09 19.98
N LYS A 417 -6.71 26.65 19.00
CA LYS A 417 -6.55 27.39 17.73
C LYS A 417 -7.60 26.90 16.74
N THR A 418 -8.08 27.79 15.88
CA THR A 418 -8.97 27.40 14.77
C THR A 418 -8.16 27.44 13.49
N THR A 419 -7.85 26.26 12.96
CA THR A 419 -7.12 26.07 11.70
C THR A 419 -7.87 25.10 10.80
N MET A 420 -7.46 24.98 9.56
CA MET A 420 -7.91 23.88 8.72
C MET A 420 -7.37 22.57 9.30
N VAL A 421 -8.25 21.63 9.64
CA VAL A 421 -7.86 20.26 10.02
C VAL A 421 -8.28 19.28 8.94
N HIS A 422 -7.39 18.38 8.58
CA HIS A 422 -7.66 17.30 7.63
C HIS A 422 -8.60 16.25 8.25
N GLY A 423 -8.44 15.94 9.54
CA GLY A 423 -9.29 15.04 10.31
C GLY A 423 -9.00 13.55 10.11
N ASP A 424 -8.16 13.21 9.13
CA ASP A 424 -7.73 11.84 8.79
C ASP A 424 -6.30 11.79 8.23
N PHE A 425 -5.39 12.64 8.74
CA PHE A 425 -4.06 12.84 8.13
C PHE A 425 -3.11 11.67 8.45
N ARG A 426 -2.77 10.89 7.43
CA ARG A 426 -1.99 9.65 7.57
C ARG A 426 -1.07 9.43 6.37
N MET A 427 -0.05 8.59 6.55
CA MET A 427 0.95 8.28 5.53
C MET A 427 0.32 7.71 4.23
N ASP A 428 -0.71 6.87 4.36
CA ASP A 428 -1.43 6.25 3.24
C ASP A 428 -2.38 7.21 2.50
N ASN A 429 -2.56 8.43 3.02
CA ASN A 429 -3.28 9.52 2.36
C ASN A 429 -2.32 10.49 1.65
N LEU A 430 -1.01 10.20 1.58
CA LEU A 430 -0.01 11.04 0.93
C LEU A 430 0.53 10.37 -0.33
N VAL A 431 0.54 11.14 -1.42
CA VAL A 431 1.23 10.77 -2.66
C VAL A 431 2.62 11.41 -2.64
N PHE A 432 3.65 10.59 -2.52
CA PHE A 432 5.04 11.03 -2.56
C PHE A 432 5.59 11.03 -3.99
N HIS A 433 6.56 11.91 -4.25
CA HIS A 433 7.37 11.84 -5.44
C HIS A 433 8.05 10.47 -5.51
N PRO A 434 8.16 9.82 -6.68
CA PRO A 434 8.78 8.51 -6.78
C PRO A 434 10.17 8.46 -6.13
N ASP A 435 11.08 9.35 -6.52
CA ASP A 435 12.48 9.25 -6.09
C ASP A 435 12.93 10.28 -5.05
N ARG A 436 12.00 11.04 -4.47
CA ARG A 436 12.32 12.14 -3.54
C ARG A 436 11.37 12.10 -2.33
N PRO A 437 11.85 12.44 -1.12
CA PRO A 437 10.99 12.57 0.06
C PRO A 437 10.20 13.87 -0.01
N GLU A 438 9.30 13.98 -0.97
CA GLU A 438 8.46 15.14 -1.23
C GLU A 438 7.01 14.68 -1.43
N VAL A 439 6.06 15.35 -0.76
CA VAL A 439 4.63 15.05 -0.91
C VAL A 439 4.07 15.87 -2.08
N LEU A 440 3.63 15.19 -3.12
CA LEU A 440 3.00 15.77 -4.31
C LEU A 440 1.51 16.07 -4.10
N ALA A 441 0.82 15.27 -3.27
CA ALA A 441 -0.59 15.47 -2.97
C ALA A 441 -1.02 14.87 -1.63
N VAL A 442 -1.89 15.58 -0.92
CA VAL A 442 -2.67 15.10 0.23
C VAL A 442 -4.06 14.71 -0.25
N LEU A 443 -4.47 13.47 0.03
CA LEU A 443 -5.76 12.89 -0.30
C LEU A 443 -6.61 12.74 0.97
N GLY A 444 -7.92 12.47 0.83
CA GLY A 444 -8.75 12.06 1.98
C GLY A 444 -9.51 13.17 2.71
N TRP A 445 -9.83 14.27 2.04
CA TRP A 445 -10.43 15.49 2.63
C TRP A 445 -11.90 15.38 3.06
N LYS A 446 -12.52 14.20 2.99
CA LYS A 446 -13.94 13.98 3.33
C LYS A 446 -14.30 14.34 4.79
N ARG A 447 -13.33 14.26 5.71
CA ARG A 447 -13.49 14.55 7.15
C ARG A 447 -12.96 15.92 7.55
N SER A 448 -12.54 16.71 6.58
CA SER A 448 -11.90 17.98 6.87
C SER A 448 -12.88 19.00 7.44
N THR A 449 -12.39 19.87 8.32
CA THR A 449 -13.19 20.88 9.03
C THR A 449 -12.28 21.97 9.60
N LEU A 450 -12.86 22.93 10.31
CA LEU A 450 -12.11 23.86 11.16
C LEU A 450 -11.95 23.25 12.55
N GLY A 451 -10.75 23.33 13.12
CA GLY A 451 -10.47 22.78 14.44
C GLY A 451 -9.06 23.02 14.95
N ASP A 452 -8.76 22.40 16.09
CA ASP A 452 -7.45 22.50 16.73
C ASP A 452 -6.40 21.65 15.98
N PRO A 453 -5.30 22.26 15.48
CA PRO A 453 -4.29 21.55 14.70
C PRO A 453 -3.58 20.44 15.48
N ILE A 454 -3.50 20.53 16.80
CA ILE A 454 -2.87 19.50 17.63
C ILE A 454 -3.67 18.20 17.60
N SER A 455 -4.99 18.27 17.37
CA SER A 455 -5.81 17.07 17.21
C SER A 455 -5.37 16.24 15.99
N ASP A 456 -5.00 16.88 14.88
CA ASP A 456 -4.51 16.21 13.68
C ASP A 456 -3.11 15.63 13.89
N LEU A 457 -2.23 16.35 14.61
CA LEU A 457 -0.92 15.83 15.00
C LEU A 457 -1.03 14.60 15.88
N ALA A 458 -1.90 14.62 16.89
CA ALA A 458 -2.13 13.48 17.77
C ALA A 458 -2.73 12.28 17.01
N ASN A 459 -3.69 12.51 16.10
CA ASN A 459 -4.21 11.46 15.23
C ASN A 459 -3.08 10.81 14.40
N ASN A 460 -2.17 11.62 13.87
CA ASN A 460 -1.04 11.15 13.08
C ASN A 460 -0.05 10.33 13.92
N CYS A 461 0.15 10.68 15.20
CA CYS A 461 1.02 9.96 16.13
C CYS A 461 0.43 8.64 16.68
N MET A 462 -0.85 8.34 16.46
CA MET A 462 -1.46 7.09 16.96
C MET A 462 -0.73 5.84 16.47
N VAL A 463 -0.18 5.87 15.24
CA VAL A 463 0.51 4.73 14.62
C VAL A 463 1.69 4.23 15.45
N TYR A 464 2.31 5.08 16.28
CA TYR A 464 3.44 4.69 17.13
C TYR A 464 3.07 3.72 18.26
N PHE A 465 1.80 3.72 18.68
CA PHE A 465 1.33 2.92 19.82
C PHE A 465 0.49 1.72 19.38
N LEU A 466 0.00 1.71 18.14
CA LEU A 466 -0.77 0.61 17.58
C LEU A 466 0.12 -0.58 17.17
N PRO A 467 -0.37 -1.83 17.28
CA PRO A 467 0.37 -3.01 16.81
C PRO A 467 0.66 -2.97 15.29
N PRO A 468 1.76 -3.60 14.81
CA PRO A 468 2.11 -3.60 13.38
C PRO A 468 1.07 -4.25 12.46
N HIS A 469 0.31 -5.21 12.98
CA HIS A 469 -0.72 -5.95 12.25
C HIS A 469 -2.14 -5.56 12.68
N PHE A 470 -2.32 -4.36 13.25
CA PHE A 470 -3.64 -3.88 13.66
C PHE A 470 -4.52 -3.62 12.42
N ASN A 471 -5.71 -4.20 12.41
CA ASN A 471 -6.56 -4.34 11.22
C ASN A 471 -6.95 -2.99 10.59
N ALA A 472 -7.27 -2.00 11.41
CA ALA A 472 -7.72 -0.70 10.94
C ALA A 472 -6.58 0.23 10.48
N LEU A 473 -5.42 0.15 11.15
CA LEU A 473 -4.28 1.05 10.99
C LEU A 473 -3.00 0.31 11.35
N ARG A 474 -2.13 0.03 10.38
CA ARG A 474 -0.82 -0.57 10.64
C ARG A 474 0.02 0.35 11.50
N GLY A 475 0.47 -0.13 12.66
CA GLY A 475 1.26 0.65 13.59
C GLY A 475 2.75 0.25 13.67
N LEU A 476 3.44 0.83 14.64
CA LEU A 476 4.86 0.66 14.95
C LEU A 476 5.09 0.20 16.39
N GLY A 477 4.03 -0.10 17.13
CA GLY A 477 4.10 -0.49 18.53
C GLY A 477 5.09 -1.62 18.75
N LYS A 478 5.96 -1.45 19.76
CA LYS A 478 7.01 -2.41 20.17
C LYS A 478 8.11 -2.67 19.11
N ARG A 479 8.17 -1.91 18.02
CA ARG A 479 9.30 -1.98 17.07
C ARG A 479 10.48 -1.11 17.53
N ASP A 480 11.70 -1.52 17.18
CA ASP A 480 12.91 -0.70 17.36
C ASP A 480 12.95 0.41 16.29
N LEU A 481 12.48 1.60 16.65
CA LEU A 481 12.42 2.75 15.75
C LEU A 481 13.81 3.23 15.32
N GLY A 482 14.81 3.10 16.20
CA GLY A 482 16.20 3.47 15.93
C GLY A 482 16.81 2.59 14.84
N GLN A 483 16.65 1.26 14.95
CA GLN A 483 17.08 0.33 13.91
C GLN A 483 16.32 0.56 12.60
N LEU A 484 15.03 0.90 12.68
CA LEU A 484 14.24 1.21 11.50
C LEU A 484 14.62 2.55 10.86
N GLY A 485 15.28 3.47 11.56
CA GLY A 485 15.51 4.84 11.05
C GLY A 485 14.25 5.70 10.96
N VAL A 486 13.23 5.35 11.76
CA VAL A 486 11.95 6.06 11.86
C VAL A 486 11.99 6.94 13.13
N PRO A 487 11.54 8.21 13.10
CA PRO A 487 11.54 9.06 14.30
C PRO A 487 10.57 8.52 15.36
N THR A 488 10.82 8.78 16.64
CA THR A 488 9.85 8.50 17.70
C THR A 488 8.62 9.44 17.60
N ALA A 489 7.55 9.13 18.34
CA ALA A 489 6.38 10.00 18.40
C ALA A 489 6.73 11.41 18.88
N GLU A 490 7.61 11.50 19.89
CA GLU A 490 8.11 12.75 20.47
C GLU A 490 9.01 13.50 19.50
N GLU A 491 9.91 12.81 18.79
CA GLU A 491 10.75 13.45 17.77
C GLU A 491 9.90 14.01 16.63
N TYR A 492 8.90 13.26 16.19
CA TYR A 492 8.00 13.68 15.12
C TYR A 492 7.09 14.86 15.55
N SER A 493 6.52 14.82 16.77
CA SER A 493 5.73 15.94 17.28
C SER A 493 6.59 17.19 17.46
N HIS A 494 7.84 17.05 17.90
CA HIS A 494 8.78 18.15 18.00
C HIS A 494 9.17 18.73 16.64
N MET A 495 9.35 17.88 15.62
CA MET A 495 9.58 18.33 14.24
C MET A 495 8.43 19.21 13.74
N TYR A 496 7.18 18.78 13.98
CA TYR A 496 6.00 19.58 13.65
C TYR A 496 5.99 20.93 14.40
N CYS A 497 6.21 20.91 15.72
CA CYS A 497 6.20 22.13 16.54
C CYS A 497 7.27 23.13 16.09
N THR A 498 8.47 22.63 15.78
CA THR A 498 9.59 23.42 15.24
C THR A 498 9.24 24.05 13.91
N HIS A 499 8.66 23.30 12.96
CA HIS A 499 8.23 23.83 11.67
C HIS A 499 7.14 24.90 11.78
N MET A 500 6.21 24.74 12.73
CA MET A 500 5.14 25.71 13.00
C MET A 500 5.61 26.92 13.83
N GLY A 501 6.80 26.87 14.42
CA GLY A 501 7.27 27.90 15.35
C GLY A 501 6.43 27.99 16.63
N VAL A 502 5.90 26.86 17.11
CA VAL A 502 5.08 26.78 18.32
C VAL A 502 5.75 25.88 19.37
N GLU A 503 5.42 26.11 20.64
CA GLU A 503 5.84 25.22 21.72
C GLU A 503 5.05 23.91 21.68
N HIS A 504 5.67 22.85 22.20
CA HIS A 504 5.00 21.56 22.34
C HIS A 504 3.90 21.68 23.40
N PRO A 505 2.67 21.19 23.14
CA PRO A 505 1.56 21.32 24.08
C PRO A 505 1.86 20.59 25.39
N GLU A 506 1.64 21.26 26.52
CA GLU A 506 1.83 20.65 27.85
C GLU A 506 0.84 19.50 28.11
N ASN A 507 -0.39 19.64 27.62
CA ASN A 507 -1.46 18.66 27.73
C ASN A 507 -1.46 17.65 26.55
N TRP A 508 -0.29 17.30 26.03
CA TRP A 508 -0.14 16.36 24.91
C TRP A 508 -0.86 15.03 25.13
N ASN A 509 -0.84 14.50 26.37
CA ASN A 509 -1.51 13.23 26.67
C ASN A 509 -3.03 13.35 26.57
N PHE A 510 -3.63 14.51 26.85
CA PHE A 510 -5.05 14.75 26.58
C PHE A 510 -5.36 14.56 25.08
N TYR A 511 -4.57 15.15 24.19
CA TYR A 511 -4.79 15.04 22.75
C TYR A 511 -4.61 13.60 22.25
N MET A 512 -3.65 12.85 22.80
CA MET A 512 -3.49 11.43 22.49
C MET A 512 -4.68 10.59 23.00
N ALA A 513 -5.14 10.83 24.23
CA ALA A 513 -6.33 10.17 24.78
C ALA A 513 -7.57 10.44 23.92
N PHE A 514 -7.77 11.70 23.51
CA PHE A 514 -8.85 12.12 22.63
C PHE A 514 -8.76 11.48 21.23
N ALA A 515 -7.57 11.39 20.64
CA ALA A 515 -7.36 10.75 19.35
C ALA A 515 -7.75 9.25 19.39
N PHE A 516 -7.28 8.52 20.41
CA PHE A 516 -7.62 7.11 20.59
C PHE A 516 -9.10 6.90 20.96
N PHE A 517 -9.70 7.79 21.77
CA PHE A 517 -11.15 7.77 22.04
C PHE A 517 -11.97 7.83 20.73
N ARG A 518 -11.62 8.73 19.82
CA ARG A 518 -12.26 8.84 18.50
C ARG A 518 -12.08 7.58 17.66
N LEU A 519 -10.88 6.99 17.69
CA LEU A 519 -10.61 5.74 16.98
C LEU A 519 -11.44 4.58 17.55
N ALA A 520 -11.52 4.42 18.88
CA ALA A 520 -12.33 3.39 19.54
C ALA A 520 -13.83 3.54 19.18
N ALA A 521 -14.38 4.75 19.23
CA ALA A 521 -15.75 5.03 18.83
C ALA A 521 -16.03 4.70 17.35
N MET A 522 -15.05 4.95 16.47
CA MET A 522 -15.14 4.61 15.05
C MET A 522 -15.11 3.10 14.80
N LEU A 523 -14.23 2.37 15.48
CA LEU A 523 -14.14 0.90 15.39
C LEU A 523 -15.43 0.24 15.90
N GLN A 524 -15.99 0.74 17.00
CA GLN A 524 -17.27 0.29 17.52
C GLN A 524 -18.41 0.45 16.48
N GLY A 525 -18.46 1.61 15.80
CA GLY A 525 -19.44 1.86 14.75
C GLY A 525 -19.27 0.96 13.52
N LEU A 526 -18.03 0.67 13.12
CA LEU A 526 -17.73 -0.27 12.04
C LEU A 526 -18.18 -1.69 12.41
N TYR A 527 -17.87 -2.14 13.62
CA TYR A 527 -18.28 -3.45 14.10
C TYR A 527 -19.80 -3.61 14.11
N LYS A 528 -20.54 -2.61 14.61
CA LYS A 528 -22.02 -2.66 14.61
C LYS A 528 -22.60 -2.78 13.19
N ARG A 529 -22.07 -2.04 12.21
CA ARG A 529 -22.51 -2.17 10.80
C ARG A 529 -22.17 -3.53 10.21
N SER A 530 -21.02 -4.09 10.57
CA SER A 530 -20.63 -5.45 10.16
C SER A 530 -21.64 -6.48 10.66
N LEU A 531 -22.11 -6.36 11.91
CA LEU A 531 -23.15 -7.24 12.45
C LEU A 531 -24.49 -7.11 11.72
N ALA A 532 -24.82 -5.92 11.21
CA ALA A 532 -26.04 -5.66 10.46
C ALA A 532 -25.99 -6.14 9.00
N GLY A 533 -24.83 -6.61 8.52
CA GLY A 533 -24.63 -7.03 7.12
C GLY A 533 -24.63 -5.87 6.11
N GLU A 534 -24.51 -4.63 6.57
CA GLU A 534 -24.57 -3.41 5.74
C GLU A 534 -23.25 -3.11 5.01
N GLU A 535 -22.13 -3.71 5.46
CA GLU A 535 -20.84 -3.65 4.77
C GLU A 535 -20.38 -5.08 4.42
N PRO A 536 -20.03 -5.39 3.14
CA PRO A 536 -19.50 -6.69 2.78
C PRO A 536 -18.16 -6.92 3.50
N SER A 537 -18.06 -8.09 4.16
CA SER A 537 -16.88 -8.51 4.93
C SER A 537 -15.59 -8.32 4.13
N ARG A 538 -14.63 -7.60 4.72
CA ARG A 538 -13.27 -7.45 4.21
C ARG A 538 -12.30 -8.12 5.19
N ALA A 539 -11.16 -8.58 4.68
CA ALA A 539 -10.04 -8.97 5.54
C ALA A 539 -9.68 -7.80 6.48
N GLY A 540 -9.75 -8.03 7.79
CA GLY A 540 -9.57 -7.00 8.82
C GLY A 540 -10.86 -6.42 9.41
N GLU A 541 -11.91 -7.24 9.60
CA GLU A 541 -13.09 -6.86 10.39
C GLU A 541 -12.65 -6.28 11.74
N SER A 542 -13.11 -5.07 12.07
CA SER A 542 -12.90 -4.48 13.39
C SER A 542 -13.65 -5.34 14.39
N SER A 543 -12.96 -5.90 15.38
CA SER A 543 -13.61 -6.68 16.43
C SER A 543 -13.97 -5.80 17.64
N PRO A 544 -14.86 -6.24 18.54
CA PRO A 544 -15.07 -5.59 19.84
C PRO A 544 -13.77 -5.44 20.64
N GLU A 545 -12.85 -6.39 20.48
CA GLU A 545 -11.55 -6.40 21.13
C GLU A 545 -10.64 -5.30 20.59
N ASP A 546 -10.72 -4.98 19.28
CA ASP A 546 -9.99 -3.85 18.71
C ASP A 546 -10.45 -2.51 19.31
N ALA A 547 -11.76 -2.32 19.47
CA ALA A 547 -12.32 -1.11 20.09
C ALA A 547 -11.94 -1.01 21.58
N GLU A 548 -11.98 -2.13 22.31
CA GLU A 548 -11.57 -2.19 23.72
C GLU A 548 -10.08 -1.91 23.91
N PHE A 549 -9.22 -2.54 23.11
CA PHE A 549 -7.77 -2.30 23.13
C PHE A 549 -7.43 -0.81 22.92
N VAL A 550 -8.07 -0.18 21.93
CA VAL A 550 -7.85 1.25 21.65
C VAL A 550 -8.40 2.13 22.77
N ALA A 551 -9.53 1.77 23.38
CA ALA A 551 -10.08 2.50 24.52
C ALA A 551 -9.18 2.41 25.76
N ASP A 552 -8.57 1.25 26.01
CA ASP A 552 -7.60 1.09 27.10
C ASP A 552 -6.35 1.94 26.86
N LEU A 553 -5.83 1.98 25.63
CA LEU A 553 -4.74 2.90 25.26
C LEU A 553 -5.12 4.37 25.50
N ALA A 554 -6.33 4.78 25.10
CA ALA A 554 -6.82 6.13 25.37
C ALA A 554 -6.84 6.44 26.87
N TRP A 555 -7.31 5.49 27.68
CA TRP A 555 -7.38 5.64 29.13
C TRP A 555 -6.00 5.71 29.80
N ASP A 556 -5.01 4.96 29.30
CA ASP A 556 -3.63 5.05 29.77
C ASP A 556 -3.05 6.47 29.58
N PHE A 557 -3.36 7.13 28.48
CA PHE A 557 -2.96 8.52 28.25
C PHE A 557 -3.72 9.49 29.17
N ALA A 558 -5.02 9.27 29.40
CA ALA A 558 -5.80 10.08 30.35
C ALA A 558 -5.23 9.98 31.79
N ILE A 559 -4.84 8.77 32.22
CA ILE A 559 -4.18 8.57 33.52
C ILE A 559 -2.86 9.36 33.61
N LYS A 560 -2.01 9.28 32.58
CA LYS A 560 -0.73 10.01 32.53
C LYS A 560 -0.94 11.53 32.62
N GLU A 561 -1.98 12.04 31.97
CA GLU A 561 -2.37 13.45 32.08
C GLU A 561 -2.82 13.80 33.50
N GLY A 562 -3.62 12.94 34.15
CA GLY A 562 -4.03 13.11 35.54
C GLY A 562 -2.86 13.20 36.52
N PHE A 563 -1.82 12.37 36.34
CA PHE A 563 -0.59 12.47 37.13
C PHE A 563 0.14 13.80 36.92
N ARG A 564 0.25 14.28 35.66
CA ARG A 564 0.84 15.59 35.37
C ARG A 564 0.11 16.72 36.09
N VAL A 565 -1.23 16.74 36.02
CA VAL A 565 -2.05 17.76 36.68
C VAL A 565 -1.85 17.69 38.19
N PHE A 566 -1.86 16.49 38.78
CA PHE A 566 -1.61 16.31 40.21
C PHE A 566 -0.22 16.82 40.65
N ASP A 567 0.83 16.48 39.91
CA ASP A 567 2.21 16.91 40.21
C ASP A 567 2.42 18.43 40.04
N SER A 568 1.59 19.08 39.22
CA SER A 568 1.62 20.53 38.99
C SER A 568 0.88 21.35 40.07
N LEU A 569 0.08 20.71 40.93
CA LEU A 569 -0.62 21.40 42.02
C LEU A 569 0.38 21.86 43.09
N PRO A 570 0.31 23.12 43.55
CA PRO A 570 1.18 23.57 44.63
C PRO A 570 0.92 22.73 45.89
N THR A 571 1.98 22.16 46.45
CA THR A 571 1.92 21.45 47.74
C THR A 571 1.45 22.42 48.81
N THR A 572 0.15 22.39 49.14
CA THR A 572 -0.39 23.12 50.27
C THR A 572 0.31 22.61 51.53
N LYS A 573 1.13 23.46 52.16
CA LYS A 573 1.65 23.19 53.52
C LYS A 573 0.49 22.75 54.40
N PRO A 574 0.62 21.66 55.19
CA PRO A 574 -0.45 21.27 56.09
C PRO A 574 -0.73 22.44 57.04
N LEU A 575 -1.98 22.88 57.11
CA LEU A 575 -2.45 23.79 58.15
C LEU A 575 -2.06 23.19 59.49
N ALA A 576 -1.08 23.80 60.17
CA ALA A 576 -0.68 23.44 61.51
C ALA A 576 -1.90 23.57 62.43
N ARG A 577 -2.56 22.45 62.75
CA ARG A 577 -3.54 22.39 63.84
C ARG A 577 -2.82 22.79 65.12
N ARG A 578 -3.06 24.01 65.59
CA ARG A 578 -2.72 24.41 66.95
C ARG A 578 -3.61 23.63 67.91
N TYR A 579 -3.03 22.66 68.60
CA TYR A 579 -3.65 22.11 69.80
C TYR A 579 -3.63 23.19 70.89
N SER A 580 -4.81 23.75 71.21
CA SER A 580 -5.00 24.50 72.45
C SER A 580 -5.37 23.53 73.56
N THR A 581 -4.45 23.29 74.48
CA THR A 581 -4.74 22.69 75.78
C THR A 581 -5.51 23.70 76.63
N TRP A 582 -6.75 23.39 76.97
CA TRP A 582 -7.41 23.94 78.15
C TRP A 582 -7.88 22.78 79.00
N ALA A 583 -7.16 22.55 80.09
CA ALA A 583 -7.60 21.74 81.20
C ALA A 583 -8.38 22.63 82.18
N ARG A 584 -9.57 22.19 82.58
CA ARG A 584 -10.01 22.10 83.99
C ARG A 584 -11.19 21.16 84.09
#